data_AF-A0AAF3EC25-F1
#
_entry.id   AF-A0AAF3EC25-F1
#
_cell.length_a   1.000
_cell.length_b   1.000
_cell.length_c   1.000
_cell.angle_alpha   90.00
_cell.angle_beta   90.00
_cell.angle_gamma   90.00
#
_symmetry.space_group_name_H-M   'P 1'
#
loop_
_entity.id
_entity.type
_entity.pdbx_description
1 polymer ?
#
loop_
_entity_poly.entity_id
_entity_poly.type
_entity_poly.pdbx_seq_one_letter_code
_entity_poly.pdbx_strand_id
1 'polypeptide(L)' 'MKVSFILLIISTIFLMIYAQNSTNTTCVDTGFDCCSKAGLCTNSGYLTIMRTRCRKTCGFCNTTTTG' A
#
# COMPACT_ATOMS: atom_id res chain seq x y z
N MET A 1 24.22 22.14 29.93
CA MET A 1 24.34 20.66 29.93
C MET A 1 23.05 19.90 29.58
N LYS A 2 21.83 20.42 29.84
CA LYS A 2 20.57 19.73 29.45
C LYS A 2 20.13 19.95 27.98
N VAL A 3 20.60 21.02 27.34
CA VAL A 3 20.23 21.42 25.95
C VAL A 3 20.89 20.53 24.90
N SER A 4 22.10 20.00 25.17
CA SER A 4 22.84 19.18 24.21
C SER A 4 22.25 17.76 24.04
N PHE A 5 21.59 17.24 25.07
CA PHE A 5 20.90 15.93 25.01
C PHE A 5 19.60 15.99 24.20
N ILE A 6 18.90 17.13 24.24
CA ILE A 6 17.64 17.34 23.50
C ILE A 6 17.89 17.37 21.98
N LEU A 7 18.97 17.98 21.52
CA LEU A 7 19.32 18.06 20.09
C LEU A 7 19.72 16.70 19.48
N LEU A 8 20.36 15.82 20.26
CA LEU A 8 20.72 14.46 19.82
C LEU A 8 19.49 13.57 19.64
N ILE A 9 18.50 13.70 20.53
CA ILE A 9 17.20 13.03 20.43
C ILE A 9 16.43 13.52 19.20
N ILE A 10 16.42 14.83 18.93
CA ILE A 10 15.73 15.38 17.75
C ILE A 10 16.37 14.89 16.45
N SER A 11 17.70 14.83 16.36
CA SER A 11 18.43 14.35 15.16
C SER A 11 18.15 12.87 14.86
N THR A 12 18.13 12.01 15.88
CA THR A 12 17.84 10.58 15.73
C THR A 12 16.36 10.33 15.40
N ILE A 13 15.45 11.07 16.02
CA ILE A 13 14.02 11.03 15.68
C ILE A 13 13.80 11.49 14.22
N PHE A 14 14.48 12.56 13.78
CA PHE A 14 14.41 13.07 12.41
C PHE A 14 14.83 12.00 11.39
N LEU A 15 15.94 11.29 11.61
CA LEU A 15 16.40 10.17 10.76
C LEU A 15 15.39 9.01 10.68
N MET A 16 14.73 8.67 11.80
CA MET A 16 13.71 7.62 11.83
C MET A 16 12.42 8.03 11.12
N ILE A 17 12.08 9.33 11.12
CA ILE A 17 10.93 9.89 10.40
C ILE A 17 11.16 9.84 8.87
N TYR A 18 12.40 9.98 8.38
CA TYR A 18 12.70 9.87 6.93
C TYR A 18 12.64 8.46 6.36
N ALA A 19 12.74 7.41 7.18
CA ALA A 19 12.78 6.02 6.71
C ALA A 19 11.39 5.35 6.56
N GLN A 20 10.31 6.02 6.99
CA GLN A 20 8.98 5.42 7.06
C GLN A 20 7.92 6.12 6.19
N ASN A 21 8.25 6.52 4.97
CA ASN A 21 7.24 6.84 3.97
C ASN A 21 6.67 5.58 3.29
N SER A 22 6.48 4.51 4.06
CA SER A 22 5.77 3.32 3.62
C SER A 22 4.29 3.61 3.77
N THR A 23 3.67 4.19 2.74
CA THR A 23 2.22 4.14 2.58
C THR A 23 1.86 2.66 2.56
N ASN A 24 1.47 2.12 3.72
CA ASN A 24 0.96 0.77 3.86
C ASN A 24 -0.43 0.76 3.23
N THR A 25 -0.46 0.87 1.91
CA THR A 25 -1.67 0.72 1.12
C THR A 25 -2.10 -0.71 1.35
N THR A 26 -3.09 -0.86 2.22
CA THR A 26 -3.71 -2.13 2.52
C THR A 26 -4.22 -2.75 1.23
N CYS A 27 -3.45 -3.69 0.68
CA CYS A 27 -3.84 -4.44 -0.49
C CYS A 27 -4.62 -5.67 -0.06
N VAL A 28 -5.93 -5.53 -0.09
CA VAL A 28 -6.87 -6.58 0.27
C VAL A 28 -7.88 -6.77 -0.84
N ASP A 29 -8.43 -7.97 -0.91
CA ASP A 29 -9.62 -8.23 -1.71
C ASP A 29 -10.85 -7.80 -0.91
N THR A 30 -11.72 -7.03 -1.54
CA THR A 30 -13.01 -6.60 -1.00
C THR A 30 -14.19 -7.35 -1.63
N GLY A 31 -13.95 -8.09 -2.72
CA GLY A 31 -14.91 -9.04 -3.30
C GLY A 31 -14.90 -10.37 -2.56
N PHE A 32 -16.07 -11.00 -2.41
CA PHE A 32 -16.20 -12.30 -1.72
C PHE A 32 -15.81 -13.49 -2.60
N ASP A 33 -15.83 -13.31 -3.92
CA ASP A 33 -15.67 -14.36 -4.94
C ASP A 33 -14.38 -14.21 -5.75
N CYS A 34 -13.42 -13.41 -5.25
CA CYS A 34 -12.18 -13.13 -5.98
C CYS A 34 -11.41 -14.39 -6.35
N CYS A 35 -11.30 -15.37 -5.44
CA CYS A 35 -10.65 -16.66 -5.73
C CYS A 35 -11.32 -17.40 -6.90
N SER A 36 -12.66 -17.46 -6.92
CA SER A 36 -13.43 -18.12 -7.97
C SER A 36 -13.41 -17.34 -9.30
N LYS A 37 -13.09 -16.05 -9.26
CA LYS A 37 -13.06 -15.16 -10.43
C LYS A 37 -11.65 -14.72 -10.85
N ALA A 38 -10.60 -15.37 -10.36
CA ALA A 38 -9.21 -15.09 -10.72
C ALA A 38 -8.95 -15.14 -12.25
N GLY A 39 -9.69 -15.98 -12.98
CA GLY A 39 -9.60 -16.04 -14.44
C GLY A 39 -10.06 -14.75 -15.17
N LEU A 40 -10.77 -13.84 -14.48
CA LEU A 40 -11.21 -12.58 -15.05
C LEU A 40 -10.19 -11.45 -14.88
N CYS A 41 -9.06 -11.69 -14.20
CA CYS A 41 -8.02 -10.68 -14.00
C CYS A 41 -7.44 -10.13 -15.32
N THR A 42 -7.54 -10.88 -16.42
CA THR A 42 -7.09 -10.48 -17.77
C THR A 42 -8.24 -10.16 -18.72
N ASN A 43 -9.50 -10.34 -18.27
CA ASN A 43 -10.66 -10.04 -19.09
C ASN A 43 -10.93 -8.53 -19.10
N SER A 44 -10.85 -7.89 -20.27
CA SER A 44 -10.99 -6.44 -20.42
C SER A 44 -12.31 -5.89 -19.86
N GLY A 45 -13.41 -6.63 -19.98
CA GLY A 45 -14.72 -6.23 -19.45
C GLY A 45 -14.81 -6.25 -17.92
N TYR A 46 -13.96 -7.03 -17.25
CA TYR A 46 -13.94 -7.17 -15.80
C TYR A 46 -12.71 -6.53 -15.15
N LEU A 47 -11.74 -6.08 -15.94
CA LEU A 47 -10.45 -5.56 -15.46
C LEU A 47 -10.63 -4.43 -14.44
N THR A 48 -11.57 -3.52 -14.68
CA THR A 48 -11.88 -2.41 -13.74
C THR A 48 -12.38 -2.92 -12.40
N ILE A 49 -13.33 -3.86 -12.40
CA ILE A 49 -13.88 -4.44 -11.17
C ILE A 49 -12.79 -5.23 -10.44
N MET A 50 -11.97 -5.98 -11.17
CA MET A 50 -10.85 -6.75 -10.60
C MET A 50 -9.78 -5.85 -9.98
N ARG A 51 -9.48 -4.71 -10.62
CA ARG A 51 -8.58 -3.67 -10.07
C ARG A 51 -9.14 -2.96 -8.85
N THR A 52 -10.44 -2.95 -8.63
CA THR A 52 -11.04 -2.29 -7.47
C THR A 52 -11.31 -3.28 -6.33
N ARG A 53 -11.80 -4.48 -6.64
CA ARG A 53 -12.31 -5.43 -5.64
C ARG A 53 -11.44 -6.65 -5.41
N CYS A 54 -10.66 -7.08 -6.40
CA CYS A 54 -9.85 -8.30 -6.33
C CYS A 54 -8.37 -8.01 -6.54
N ARG A 55 -7.91 -6.89 -5.99
CA ARG A 55 -6.56 -6.37 -6.18
C ARG A 55 -5.48 -7.35 -5.74
N LYS A 56 -5.67 -8.00 -4.61
CA LYS A 56 -4.70 -8.93 -4.06
C LYS A 56 -4.69 -10.21 -4.88
N THR A 57 -5.87 -10.77 -5.17
CA THR A 57 -6.01 -11.96 -6.01
C THR A 57 -5.42 -11.76 -7.41
N CYS A 58 -5.62 -10.59 -8.02
CA CYS A 58 -5.10 -10.28 -9.36
C CYS A 58 -3.70 -9.66 -9.39
N GLY A 59 -3.05 -9.44 -8.25
CA GLY A 59 -1.69 -8.87 -8.18
C GLY A 59 -1.58 -7.37 -8.46
N PHE A 60 -2.65 -6.59 -8.29
CA PHE A 60 -2.70 -5.14 -8.53
C PHE A 60 -2.32 -4.29 -7.31
N CYS A 61 -1.67 -4.87 -6.30
CA CYS A 61 -1.33 -4.17 -5.06
C CYS A 61 -0.45 -2.92 -5.25
N ASN A 62 0.36 -2.90 -6.31
CA ASN A 62 1.34 -1.84 -6.56
C ASN A 62 0.84 -0.74 -7.51
N THR A 63 -0.42 -0.82 -7.98
CA THR A 63 -1.00 0.24 -8.81
C THR A 63 -1.79 1.21 -7.94
N THR A 64 -1.11 1.90 -7.04
CA THR A 64 -1.62 3.17 -6.51
C THR A 64 -1.55 4.18 -7.64
N THR A 65 -2.69 4.45 -8.27
CA THR A 65 -2.85 5.60 -9.16
C THR A 65 -2.57 6.87 -8.35
N THR A 66 -1.35 7.37 -8.41
CA THR A 66 -1.03 8.75 -8.05
C THR A 66 -1.61 9.61 -9.17
N GLY A 67 -2.82 10.12 -8.94
CA GLY A 67 -3.48 11.14 -9.76
C GLY A 67 -3.39 12.48 -9.07
#